data_AF-A0A0X3BM85-F1
#
_entry.id   AF-A0A0X3BM85-F1
#
_cell.length_a   1.000
_cell.length_b   1.000
_cell.length_c   1.000
_cell.angle_alpha   90.00
_cell.angle_beta   90.00
_cell.angle_gamma   90.00
#
_symmetry.space_group_name_H-M   'P 1'
#
loop_
_entity.id
_entity.type
_entity.pdbx_description
1 polymer ?
#
loop_
_entity_poly.entity_id
_entity_poly.type
_entity_poly.pdbx_seq_one_letter_code
_entity_poly.pdbx_strand_id
1 'polypeptide(L)' 'MLLVHIKKYYEGTTGEEVPTDQYNALHISPVHIHKNKISHKKAILTLGGEVVQHIRSHHNPYIGHPHDVRSEGVMTEH' A
#
# COMPACT_ATOMS: atom_id res chain seq x y z
N MET A 1 13.89 4.18 -5.91
CA MET A 1 14.18 4.01 -4.47
C MET A 1 12.92 4.11 -3.65
N LEU A 2 12.19 5.23 -3.68
CA LEU A 2 11.02 5.48 -2.83
C LEU A 2 10.02 4.31 -2.73
N LEU A 3 9.51 3.77 -3.85
CA LEU A 3 8.54 2.66 -3.81
C LEU A 3 9.06 1.39 -3.13
N VAL A 4 10.36 1.10 -3.24
CA VAL A 4 10.97 -0.04 -2.53
C VAL A 4 10.96 0.20 -1.02
N HIS A 5 11.17 1.45 -0.58
CA HIS A 5 11.05 1.80 0.83
C HIS A 5 9.61 1.78 1.32
N ILE A 6 8.65 2.25 0.50
CA ILE A 6 7.23 2.19 0.83
C ILE A 6 6.79 0.73 1.03
N LYS A 7 7.18 -0.18 0.13
CA LYS A 7 6.94 -1.62 0.29
C LYS A 7 7.50 -2.12 1.63
N LYS A 8 8.80 -1.93 1.87
CA LYS A 8 9.45 -2.40 3.10
C LYS A 8 8.83 -1.82 4.37
N TYR A 9 8.42 -0.55 4.32
CA TYR A 9 7.73 0.09 5.43
C TYR A 9 6.38 -0.58 5.69
N TYR A 10 5.56 -0.77 4.65
CA TYR A 10 4.29 -1.48 4.76
C TYR A 10 4.48 -2.88 5.38
N GLU A 11 5.40 -3.68 4.83
CA GLU A 11 5.70 -5.03 5.32
C GLU A 11 6.17 -5.01 6.77
N GLY A 12 7.04 -4.06 7.13
CA GLY A 12 7.54 -3.90 8.50
C GLY A 12 6.47 -3.44 9.51
N THR A 13 5.48 -2.65 9.08
CA THR A 13 4.42 -2.15 9.97
C THR A 13 3.25 -3.12 10.14
N THR A 14 2.96 -3.92 9.11
CA THR A 14 1.80 -4.84 9.09
C THR A 14 2.18 -6.28 9.39
N GLY A 15 3.44 -6.66 9.16
CA GLY A 15 3.89 -8.06 9.17
C GLY A 15 3.45 -8.85 7.93
N GLU A 16 2.78 -8.21 6.97
CA GLU A 16 2.35 -8.82 5.71
C GLU A 16 3.47 -8.74 4.66
N GLU A 17 3.71 -9.82 3.92
CA GLU A 17 4.63 -9.78 2.77
C GLU A 17 3.88 -9.40 1.49
N VAL A 18 4.42 -8.45 0.73
CA VAL A 18 3.85 -8.04 -0.55
C VAL A 18 4.55 -8.81 -1.68
N PRO A 19 3.85 -9.74 -2.37
CA PRO A 19 4.39 -10.43 -3.53
C PRO A 19 4.58 -9.43 -4.67
N THR A 20 5.76 -9.47 -5.29
CA THR A 20 6.15 -8.54 -6.36
C THR A 20 6.83 -9.26 -7.51
N ASP A 21 6.24 -10.38 -7.94
CA ASP A 21 6.81 -11.28 -8.95
C ASP A 21 7.02 -10.60 -10.30
N GLN A 22 6.08 -9.74 -10.72
CA GLN A 22 6.20 -9.03 -11.98
C GLN A 22 7.31 -8.00 -11.92
N TYR A 23 7.44 -7.25 -10.81
CA TYR A 23 8.57 -6.36 -10.62
C TYR A 23 9.91 -7.11 -10.60
N ASN A 24 9.98 -8.25 -9.90
CA ASN A 24 11.18 -9.07 -9.81
C ASN A 24 11.63 -9.61 -11.18
N ALA A 25 10.67 -10.02 -12.03
CA ALA A 25 10.92 -10.49 -13.38
C ALA A 25 11.51 -9.42 -14.32
N LEU A 26 11.39 -8.13 -13.99
CA LEU A 26 12.02 -7.05 -14.78
C LEU A 26 13.54 -6.97 -14.57
N HIS A 27 14.06 -7.61 -13.52
CA HIS A 27 15.47 -7.52 -13.10
C HIS A 27 15.96 -6.07 -13.03
N ILE A 28 15.09 -5.13 -12.66
CA ILE A 28 15.41 -3.72 -12.41
C ILE A 28 15.33 -3.50 -10.92
N SER A 29 16.40 -2.97 -10.36
CA SER A 29 16.42 -2.44 -9.00
C SER A 29 16.92 -1.00 -9.04
N PRO A 30 16.66 -0.20 -8.01
CA PRO A 30 16.96 1.22 -8.11
C PRO A 30 18.46 1.55 -8.02
N VAL A 31 19.34 0.56 -7.77
CA VAL A 31 20.80 0.72 -7.91
C VAL A 31 21.27 0.65 -9.36
N HIS A 32 20.44 0.16 -10.28
CA HIS A 32 20.78 0.02 -11.70
C HIS A 32 20.72 1.37 -12.45
N ILE A 33 21.46 2.38 -12.01
CA ILE A 33 21.41 3.76 -12.55
C ILE A 33 21.80 3.87 -14.03
N HIS A 34 22.44 2.83 -14.57
CA HIS A 34 22.87 2.74 -15.97
C HIS A 34 21.80 2.15 -16.90
N LYS A 35 20.69 1.60 -16.37
CA LYS A 35 19.61 1.08 -17.20
C LYS A 35 18.76 2.22 -17.78
N ASN A 36 18.07 1.93 -18.88
CA ASN A 36 17.33 2.96 -19.60
C ASN A 36 16.11 3.47 -18.81
N LYS A 37 15.70 4.70 -19.09
CA LYS A 37 14.58 5.38 -18.41
C LYS A 37 13.25 4.63 -18.54
N ILE A 38 13.02 3.96 -19.68
CA ILE A 38 11.79 3.20 -19.94
C ILE A 38 11.70 2.00 -19.00
N SER A 39 12.79 1.26 -18.82
CA SER A 39 12.87 0.13 -17.90
C SER A 39 12.62 0.55 -16.46
N HIS A 40 13.18 1.69 -16.03
CA HIS A 40 12.90 2.23 -14.70
C HIS A 40 11.44 2.64 -14.53
N LYS A 41 10.84 3.28 -15.53
CA LYS A 41 9.41 3.64 -15.51
C LYS A 41 8.54 2.39 -15.41
N LYS A 42 8.82 1.35 -16.20
CA LYS A 42 8.11 0.07 -16.15
C LYS A 42 8.21 -0.56 -14.76
N ALA A 43 9.40 -0.56 -14.15
CA ALA A 43 9.61 -1.09 -12.82
C ALA A 43 8.82 -0.33 -11.75
N ILE A 44 8.78 1.01 -11.81
CA ILE A 44 7.99 1.87 -10.91
C ILE A 44 6.50 1.55 -11.01
N LEU A 45 5.95 1.50 -12.23
CA LEU A 45 4.53 1.24 -12.46
C LEU A 45 4.13 -0.17 -12.02
N THR A 46 4.98 -1.17 -12.29
CA THR A 46 4.74 -2.56 -11.91
C THR A 46 4.73 -2.72 -10.39
N LEU A 47 5.77 -2.22 -9.71
CA LEU A 47 5.86 -2.30 -8.24
C LEU A 47 4.72 -1.54 -7.55
N GLY A 48 4.38 -0.34 -8.02
CA GLY A 48 3.28 0.44 -7.47
C GLY A 48 1.94 -0.26 -7.63
N GLY A 49 1.69 -0.89 -8.78
CA GLY A 49 0.49 -1.67 -9.03
C GLY A 49 0.35 -2.86 -8.09
N GLU A 50 1.41 -3.66 -7.94
CA GLU A 50 1.40 -4.85 -7.07
C GLU A 50 1.18 -4.47 -5.60
N VAL A 51 1.83 -3.39 -5.11
CA VAL A 51 1.64 -2.91 -3.73
C VAL A 51 0.20 -2.43 -3.50
N VAL A 52 -0.36 -1.59 -4.37
CA VAL A 52 -1.73 -1.09 -4.22
C VAL A 52 -2.74 -2.23 -4.30
N GLN A 53 -2.55 -3.19 -5.21
CA GLN A 53 -3.43 -4.35 -5.34
C GLN A 53 -3.40 -5.21 -4.06
N HIS A 54 -2.21 -5.45 -3.51
CA HIS A 54 -2.08 -6.21 -2.27
C HIS A 54 -2.80 -5.52 -1.10
N ILE A 55 -2.53 -4.22 -0.88
CA ILE A 55 -3.16 -3.42 0.18
C ILE A 55 -4.69 -3.48 0.04
N ARG A 56 -5.22 -3.27 -1.17
CA ARG A 56 -6.68 -3.29 -1.38
C ARG A 56 -7.32 -4.66 -1.12
N SER A 57 -6.56 -5.74 -1.27
CA SER A 57 -7.06 -7.11 -1.11
C SER A 57 -7.02 -7.55 0.36
N HIS A 58 -6.04 -7.09 1.13
CA HIS A 58 -5.84 -7.49 2.54
C HIS A 58 -6.43 -6.47 3.52
N HIS A 59 -6.54 -5.22 3.08
CA HIS A 59 -7.04 -4.13 3.89
C HIS A 59 -8.28 -3.54 3.22
N ASN A 60 -9.46 -3.84 3.77
CA ASN A 60 -10.69 -3.20 3.33
C ASN A 60 -10.59 -1.69 3.62
N PRO A 61 -10.60 -0.81 2.60
CA PRO A 61 -10.49 0.63 2.81
C PRO A 61 -11.72 1.24 3.51
N TYR A 62 -12.77 0.44 3.78
CA TYR A 62 -13.79 0.77 4.77
C TYR A 62 -13.25 0.58 6.21
N ILE A 63 -12.14 1.26 6.54
CA ILE A 63 -11.93 1.64 7.94
C ILE A 63 -13.01 2.68 8.23
N GLY A 64 -13.93 2.29 9.12
CA GLY A 64 -15.03 3.13 9.55
C GLY A 64 -14.54 4.52 9.94
N HIS A 65 -15.18 5.53 9.36
CA HIS A 65 -15.47 6.72 10.13
C HIS A 65 -16.23 6.21 11.37
N PRO A 66 -15.73 6.36 12.62
CA PRO A 66 -16.61 6.22 13.76
C PRO A 66 -17.66 7.30 13.57
N HIS A 67 -18.84 6.91 13.10
CA HIS A 67 -20.02 7.74 13.21
C HIS A 67 -20.25 7.84 14.71
N ASP A 68 -19.75 8.91 15.31
CA ASP A 68 -19.97 9.29 16.68
C ASP A 68 -21.47 9.59 16.82
N VAL A 69 -22.27 8.53 16.88
CA VAL A 69 -23.61 8.62 17.45
C VAL A 69 -23.41 8.41 18.93
N ARG A 70 -22.91 9.46 19.58
CA ARG A 70 -23.01 9.62 21.02
C ARG A 70 -24.47 9.40 21.39
N SER A 71 -24.70 8.23 21.98
CA SER A 71 -25.91 7.89 22.71
C SER A 71 -25.99 8.85 23.89
N GLU A 72 -26.66 10.00 23.71
CA GLU A 72 -27.11 10.80 24.84
C GLU A 72 -28.45 10.27 25.27
N GLY A 73 -28.44 9.74 26.50
CA GLY A 73 -29.56 9.08 27.12
C GLY A 73 -30.78 9.97 27.28
N VAL A 74 -31.90 9.25 27.34
CA VAL A 74 -33.18 9.67 27.90
C VAL A 74 -33.00 10.51 29.16
N MET A 75 -33.68 11.67 29.22
CA MET A 75 -34.22 12.20 30.47
C MET A 75 -35.59 12.84 30.18
N THR A 76 -36.59 12.36 30.93
CA THR A 76 -37.89 12.99 31.22
C THR A 76 -37.66 14.45 31.68
N GLU A 77 -38.57 15.42 31.56
CA GLU A 77 -39.88 15.56 32.23
C GLU A 77 -40.47 16.97 31.93
N HIS A 78 -41.79 17.10 32.19
CA HIS A 78 -42.69 18.28 32.21
C HIS A 78 -43.54 18.58 30.97
#